data_AF-A0A084EWM9-F1
#
_entry.id   AF-A0A084EWM9-F1
#
_cell.length_a   1.000
_cell.length_b   1.000
_cell.length_c   1.000
_cell.angle_alpha   90.00
_cell.angle_beta   90.00
_cell.angle_gamma   90.00
#
_symmetry.space_group_name_H-M   'P 1'
#
loop_
_entity.id
_entity.type
_entity.pdbx_description
1 polymer ?
#
loop_
_entity_poly.entity_id
_entity_poly.type
_entity_poly.pdbx_seq_one_letter_code
_entity_poly.pdbx_strand_id
1 'polypeptide(L)'
;MVKRFAYSAKEKQIIHDHISKEYGPATKIIYLSENQREVPIEYDLLVIYKKDMVILMTFGLGSFVSHNHDEHTNERTEIFMELQADWDCNDPKQIWPIHFIISIAKYSYYNHLTLKWQQIFVNNDYFNESNKIAGVLDLSWYDNNSLACNVDNEFSVSFYQIMIITDTELLFSHKNGVHKLMDYFDDGKTRIVNLDRKSLI
;
A
#
# COMPACT_ATOMS: atom_id res chain seq x y z
N MET A 1 -20.82 -20.46 3.76
CA MET A 1 -19.55 -20.43 2.99
C MET A 1 -19.06 -18.99 3.05
N VAL A 2 -17.90 -18.71 3.65
CA VAL A 2 -17.36 -17.34 3.68
C VAL A 2 -16.96 -16.97 2.26
N LYS A 3 -17.47 -15.84 1.74
CA LYS A 3 -17.10 -15.34 0.41
C LYS A 3 -15.60 -15.04 0.41
N ARG A 4 -14.86 -15.70 -0.48
CA ARG A 4 -13.44 -15.41 -0.74
C ARG A 4 -13.35 -14.36 -1.84
N PHE A 5 -12.46 -13.39 -1.67
CA PHE A 5 -12.11 -12.38 -2.66
C PHE A 5 -10.83 -12.82 -3.34
N ALA A 6 -10.89 -13.03 -4.64
CA ALA A 6 -9.74 -13.42 -5.43
C ALA A 6 -9.93 -12.90 -6.86
N TYR A 7 -8.84 -12.46 -7.47
CA TYR A 7 -8.82 -12.21 -8.90
C TYR A 7 -8.95 -13.52 -9.68
N SER A 8 -9.72 -13.50 -10.76
CA SER A 8 -9.69 -14.49 -11.82
C SER A 8 -8.32 -14.54 -12.50
N ALA A 9 -8.03 -15.63 -13.21
CA ALA A 9 -6.77 -15.77 -13.93
C ALA A 9 -6.52 -14.65 -14.95
N LYS A 10 -7.58 -14.17 -15.62
CA LYS A 10 -7.50 -13.06 -16.57
C LYS A 10 -7.17 -11.73 -15.88
N GLU A 11 -7.88 -11.41 -14.78
CA GLU A 11 -7.61 -10.21 -13.99
C GLU A 11 -6.17 -10.23 -13.44
N LYS A 12 -5.72 -11.37 -12.90
CA LYS A 12 -4.33 -11.55 -12.43
C LYS A 12 -3.32 -11.25 -13.53
N GLN A 13 -3.52 -11.78 -14.73
CA GLN A 13 -2.60 -11.56 -15.86
C GLN A 13 -2.51 -10.08 -16.25
N ILE A 14 -3.66 -9.41 -16.41
CA ILE A 14 -3.71 -8.00 -16.83
C ILE A 14 -3.03 -7.10 -15.80
N ILE A 15 -3.35 -7.29 -14.52
CA ILE A 15 -2.76 -6.50 -13.42
C ILE A 15 -1.26 -6.78 -13.29
N HIS A 16 -0.84 -8.04 -13.42
CA HIS A 16 0.57 -8.41 -13.37
C HIS A 16 1.37 -7.78 -14.52
N ASP A 17 0.82 -7.78 -15.74
CA ASP A 17 1.45 -7.18 -16.91
C ASP A 17 1.55 -5.65 -16.76
N HIS A 18 0.52 -5.03 -16.21
CA HIS A 18 0.55 -3.61 -15.87
C HIS A 18 1.64 -3.30 -14.83
N ILE A 19 1.69 -4.04 -13.72
CA ILE A 19 2.72 -3.86 -12.69
C ILE A 19 4.11 -4.03 -13.30
N SER A 20 4.30 -5.10 -14.09
CA SER A 20 5.59 -5.39 -14.75
C SER A 20 6.04 -4.27 -15.69
N LYS A 21 5.09 -3.63 -16.39
CA LYS A 21 5.35 -2.54 -17.33
C LYS A 21 5.66 -1.21 -16.64
N GLU A 22 4.87 -0.85 -15.63
CA GLU A 22 4.93 0.49 -15.01
C GLU A 22 5.89 0.55 -13.81
N TYR A 23 5.99 -0.54 -13.04
CA TYR A 23 6.83 -0.60 -11.83
C TYR A 23 8.08 -1.44 -12.02
N GLY A 24 8.07 -2.39 -12.96
CA GLY A 24 9.16 -3.32 -13.24
C GLY A 24 8.80 -4.76 -12.87
N PRO A 25 9.55 -5.76 -13.39
CA PRO A 25 9.23 -7.16 -13.18
C PRO A 25 9.43 -7.57 -11.70
N ALA A 26 8.46 -8.27 -11.14
CA ALA A 26 8.60 -8.87 -9.81
C ALA A 26 9.75 -9.88 -9.81
N THR A 27 10.72 -9.67 -8.92
CA THR A 27 11.88 -10.56 -8.78
C THR A 27 11.62 -11.66 -7.75
N LYS A 28 10.72 -11.40 -6.81
CA LYS A 28 10.32 -12.34 -5.76
C LYS A 28 8.84 -12.12 -5.41
N ILE A 29 8.17 -13.19 -4.99
CA ILE A 29 6.83 -13.16 -4.41
C ILE A 29 6.92 -13.66 -2.97
N ILE A 30 6.33 -12.91 -2.05
CA ILE A 30 6.13 -13.33 -0.66
C ILE A 30 4.71 -13.88 -0.57
N TYR A 31 4.61 -15.20 -0.54
CA TYR A 31 3.33 -15.89 -0.42
C TYR A 31 2.80 -15.77 1.02
N LEU A 32 1.60 -15.21 1.17
CA LEU A 32 0.93 -15.10 2.45
C LEU A 32 -0.01 -16.29 2.65
N SER A 33 0.11 -16.96 3.79
CA SER A 33 -0.84 -17.99 4.20
C SER A 33 -2.18 -17.38 4.63
N GLU A 34 -3.24 -18.19 4.64
CA GLU A 34 -4.54 -17.77 5.18
C GLU A 34 -4.42 -17.29 6.64
N ASN A 35 -3.55 -17.94 7.44
CA ASN A 35 -3.29 -17.57 8.83
C ASN A 35 -2.54 -16.24 8.98
N GLN A 36 -1.72 -15.84 8.00
CA GLN A 36 -1.05 -14.54 8.02
C GLN A 36 -1.99 -13.42 7.60
N ARG A 37 -2.89 -13.68 6.64
CA ARG A 37 -3.86 -12.69 6.18
C ARG A 37 -4.97 -12.46 7.20
N GLU A 38 -5.47 -13.52 7.84
CA GLU A 38 -6.61 -13.51 8.76
C GLU A 38 -7.92 -12.94 8.17
N VAL A 39 -7.96 -12.71 6.86
CA VAL A 39 -9.10 -12.21 6.10
C VAL A 39 -9.28 -13.05 4.83
N PRO A 40 -10.51 -13.17 4.29
CA PRO A 40 -10.80 -14.02 3.13
C PRO A 40 -10.43 -13.32 1.81
N ILE A 41 -9.33 -12.56 1.77
CA ILE A 41 -8.81 -11.90 0.57
C ILE A 41 -7.56 -12.67 0.12
N GLU A 42 -7.53 -13.13 -1.12
CA GLU A 42 -6.39 -13.82 -1.71
C GLU A 42 -5.43 -12.80 -2.33
N TYR A 43 -4.41 -12.44 -1.56
CA TYR A 43 -3.33 -11.56 -2.02
C TYR A 43 -1.97 -12.03 -1.48
N ASP A 44 -0.93 -11.73 -2.25
CA ASP A 44 0.47 -11.93 -1.91
C ASP A 44 1.22 -10.60 -2.07
N LEU A 45 2.52 -10.57 -1.76
CA LEU A 45 3.34 -9.37 -1.96
C LEU A 45 4.37 -9.60 -3.06
N LEU A 46 4.37 -8.72 -4.06
CA LEU A 46 5.40 -8.64 -5.07
C LEU A 46 6.57 -7.81 -4.55
N VAL A 47 7.78 -8.30 -4.79
CA VAL A 47 9.03 -7.61 -4.50
C VAL A 47 9.71 -7.27 -5.82
N ILE A 48 9.85 -5.98 -6.11
CA ILE A 48 10.47 -5.46 -7.33
C ILE A 48 11.73 -4.70 -6.91
N TYR A 49 12.91 -5.28 -7.21
CA TYR A 49 14.18 -4.61 -6.94
C TYR A 49 14.47 -3.57 -8.02
N LYS A 50 14.80 -2.35 -7.58
CA LYS A 50 15.37 -1.29 -8.41
C LYS A 50 16.79 -1.00 -7.94
N LYS A 51 17.51 -0.16 -8.69
CA LYS A 51 18.92 0.16 -8.41
C LYS A 51 19.12 0.71 -6.99
N ASP A 52 18.27 1.65 -6.58
CA ASP A 52 18.43 2.42 -5.35
C ASP A 52 17.29 2.22 -4.34
N MET A 53 16.37 1.27 -4.60
CA MET A 53 15.21 0.99 -3.73
C MET A 53 14.55 -0.35 -4.03
N VAL A 54 13.65 -0.79 -3.15
CA VAL A 54 12.79 -1.97 -3.32
C VAL A 54 11.33 -1.54 -3.30
N ILE A 55 10.51 -2.01 -4.23
CA ILE A 55 9.06 -1.86 -4.15
C ILE A 55 8.47 -3.12 -3.55
N LEU A 56 7.75 -2.97 -2.44
CA LEU A 56 6.93 -4.01 -1.84
C LEU A 56 5.46 -3.69 -2.12
N MET A 57 4.81 -4.47 -2.97
CA MET A 57 3.48 -4.16 -3.50
C MET A 57 2.51 -5.32 -3.25
N THR A 58 1.26 -5.03 -2.93
CA THR A 58 0.21 -6.05 -2.88
C THR A 58 -0.16 -6.53 -4.29
N PHE A 59 -0.50 -7.80 -4.41
CA PHE A 59 -1.08 -8.35 -5.63
C PHE A 59 -2.22 -9.30 -5.27
N GLY A 60 -3.44 -8.87 -5.57
CA GLY A 60 -4.67 -9.55 -5.17
C GLY A 60 -5.53 -8.74 -4.20
N LEU A 61 -5.00 -7.68 -3.57
CA LEU A 61 -5.73 -6.95 -2.54
C LEU A 61 -6.96 -6.26 -3.13
N GLY A 62 -6.84 -5.73 -4.34
CA GLY A 62 -7.95 -5.08 -5.01
C GLY A 62 -9.06 -6.05 -5.44
N SER A 63 -8.94 -7.36 -5.21
CA SER A 63 -10.08 -8.27 -5.37
C SER A 63 -11.17 -8.03 -4.32
N PHE A 64 -10.80 -7.42 -3.18
CA PHE A 64 -11.75 -6.97 -2.18
C PHE A 64 -12.55 -5.78 -2.69
N VAL A 65 -13.86 -5.96 -2.72
CA VAL A 65 -14.82 -4.88 -2.97
C VAL A 65 -15.57 -4.65 -1.68
N SER A 66 -15.51 -3.42 -1.19
CA SER A 66 -16.23 -2.99 0.01
C SER A 66 -17.74 -3.24 -0.16
N HIS A 67 -18.40 -3.68 0.92
CA HIS A 67 -19.86 -3.83 0.95
C HIS A 67 -20.52 -2.64 1.66
N ASN A 68 -19.76 -1.59 1.97
CA ASN A 68 -20.30 -0.37 2.52
C ASN A 68 -21.06 0.39 1.41
N HIS A 69 -22.38 0.35 1.48
CA HIS A 69 -23.27 0.93 0.48
C HIS A 69 -23.16 2.46 0.36
N ASP A 70 -22.63 3.12 1.38
CA ASP A 70 -22.34 4.57 1.36
C ASP A 70 -21.10 4.88 0.49
N GLU A 71 -20.23 3.89 0.27
CA GLU A 71 -19.13 3.98 -0.67
C GLU A 71 -19.65 3.67 -2.08
N HIS A 72 -20.19 4.69 -2.76
CA HIS A 72 -20.61 4.60 -4.17
C HIS A 72 -19.41 4.52 -5.14
N THR A 73 -18.50 3.57 -4.93
CA THR A 73 -17.32 3.39 -5.78
C THR A 73 -17.08 1.92 -6.11
N ASN A 74 -16.67 1.67 -7.36
CA ASN A 74 -16.15 0.38 -7.81
C ASN A 74 -14.61 0.37 -7.79
N GLU A 75 -14.00 1.36 -7.15
CA GLU A 75 -12.56 1.46 -7.01
C GLU A 75 -12.01 0.24 -6.27
N ARG A 76 -11.01 -0.36 -6.90
CA ARG A 76 -10.22 -1.45 -6.35
C ARG A 76 -8.79 -0.97 -6.23
N THR A 77 -8.05 -1.49 -5.27
CA THR A 77 -6.78 -0.88 -4.90
C THR A 77 -5.71 -1.91 -4.62
N GLU A 78 -4.54 -1.70 -5.19
CA GLU A 78 -3.27 -2.22 -4.68
C GLU A 78 -2.52 -1.11 -3.95
N ILE A 79 -1.79 -1.49 -2.90
CA ILE A 79 -0.96 -0.56 -2.13
C ILE A 79 0.49 -1.02 -2.17
N PHE A 80 1.42 -0.09 -2.09
CA PHE A 80 2.84 -0.41 -2.10
C PHE A 80 3.67 0.51 -1.22
N MET A 81 4.86 0.06 -0.83
CA MET A 81 5.90 0.88 -0.23
C MET A 81 7.16 0.87 -1.10
N GLU A 82 7.85 1.99 -1.14
CA GLU A 82 9.22 2.07 -1.62
C GLU A 82 10.15 2.03 -0.40
N LEU A 83 10.97 1.00 -0.33
CA LEU A 83 11.87 0.71 0.79
C LEU A 83 13.32 0.96 0.36
N GLN A 84 14.22 1.12 1.33
CA GLN A 84 15.65 1.24 1.05
C GLN A 84 16.18 0.01 0.29
N ALA A 85 17.23 0.19 -0.52
CA ALA A 85 17.78 -0.87 -1.37
C ALA A 85 18.29 -2.10 -0.59
N ASP A 86 18.66 -1.90 0.68
CA ASP A 86 19.15 -2.94 1.59
C ASP A 86 18.04 -3.66 2.37
N TRP A 87 16.76 -3.37 2.06
CA TRP A 87 15.65 -4.03 2.71
C TRP A 87 15.63 -5.54 2.49
N ASP A 88 15.57 -6.31 3.58
CA ASP A 88 15.48 -7.77 3.57
C ASP A 88 14.26 -8.29 4.34
N CYS A 89 13.35 -8.97 3.63
CA CYS A 89 12.17 -9.58 4.23
C CYS A 89 12.49 -10.77 5.16
N ASN A 90 13.74 -11.26 5.20
CA ASN A 90 14.14 -12.30 6.13
C ASN A 90 14.74 -11.75 7.43
N ASP A 91 15.06 -10.45 7.49
CA ASP A 91 15.52 -9.80 8.71
C ASP A 91 14.32 -9.47 9.62
N PRO A 92 14.22 -10.05 10.82
CA PRO A 92 13.13 -9.76 11.75
C PRO A 92 13.01 -8.29 12.14
N LYS A 93 14.09 -7.50 12.05
CA LYS A 93 14.04 -6.05 12.31
C LYS A 93 13.42 -5.26 11.17
N GLN A 94 13.36 -5.83 9.98
CA GLN A 94 12.92 -5.18 8.76
C GLN A 94 11.60 -5.74 8.21
N ILE A 95 10.99 -6.71 8.91
CA ILE A 95 9.74 -7.35 8.50
C ILE A 95 8.51 -6.45 8.67
N TRP A 96 8.61 -5.36 9.42
CA TRP A 96 7.51 -4.45 9.73
C TRP A 96 6.70 -3.95 8.52
N PRO A 97 7.27 -3.71 7.31
CA PRO A 97 6.47 -3.24 6.16
C PRO A 97 5.42 -4.27 5.75
N ILE A 98 5.75 -5.56 5.85
CA ILE A 98 4.84 -6.67 5.54
C ILE A 98 3.70 -6.69 6.57
N HIS A 99 4.02 -6.58 7.85
CA HIS A 99 3.01 -6.53 8.91
C HIS A 99 2.10 -5.30 8.79
N PHE A 100 2.65 -4.15 8.40
CA PHE A 100 1.88 -2.94 8.22
C PHE A 100 0.90 -3.04 7.04
N ILE A 101 1.35 -3.55 5.88
CA ILE A 101 0.46 -3.82 4.73
C ILE A 101 -0.65 -4.80 5.11
N ILE A 102 -0.33 -5.90 5.81
CA ILE A 102 -1.33 -6.86 6.30
C ILE A 102 -2.32 -6.16 7.22
N SER A 103 -1.86 -5.27 8.09
CA SER A 103 -2.72 -4.53 9.03
C SER A 103 -3.67 -3.58 8.31
N ILE A 104 -3.22 -2.90 7.25
CA ILE A 104 -4.08 -2.07 6.38
C ILE A 104 -5.13 -2.93 5.69
N ALA A 105 -4.75 -4.07 5.11
CA ALA A 105 -5.69 -5.00 4.47
C ALA A 105 -6.75 -5.54 5.45
N LYS A 106 -6.33 -5.92 6.67
CA LYS A 106 -7.24 -6.33 7.76
C LYS A 106 -8.19 -5.20 8.14
N TYR A 107 -7.68 -3.99 8.32
CA TYR A 107 -8.47 -2.82 8.67
C TYR A 107 -9.51 -2.51 7.59
N SER A 108 -9.12 -2.50 6.31
CA SER A 108 -10.03 -2.32 5.18
C SER A 108 -11.14 -3.36 5.15
N TYR A 109 -10.80 -4.65 5.34
CA TYR A 109 -11.79 -5.73 5.34
C TYR A 109 -12.79 -5.61 6.50
N TYR A 110 -12.31 -5.51 7.74
CA TYR A 110 -13.16 -5.54 8.94
C TYR A 110 -14.04 -4.30 9.08
N ASN A 111 -13.60 -3.16 8.54
CA ASN A 111 -14.38 -1.92 8.57
C ASN A 111 -15.19 -1.71 7.28
N HIS A 112 -15.12 -2.64 6.32
CA HIS A 112 -15.74 -2.51 5.00
C HIS A 112 -15.39 -1.17 4.35
N LEU A 113 -14.10 -0.90 4.19
CA LEU A 113 -13.58 0.35 3.65
C LEU A 113 -12.84 0.12 2.35
N THR A 114 -13.13 0.96 1.37
CA THR A 114 -12.34 1.09 0.14
C THR A 114 -11.07 1.90 0.46
N LEU A 115 -9.91 1.35 0.11
CA LEU A 115 -8.63 2.05 0.23
C LEU A 115 -8.52 3.16 -0.82
N LYS A 116 -8.29 4.39 -0.37
CA LYS A 116 -8.39 5.61 -1.19
C LYS A 116 -7.26 6.59 -0.91
N TRP A 117 -7.05 7.50 -1.86
CA TRP A 117 -6.11 8.62 -1.73
C TRP A 117 -6.30 9.42 -0.44
N GLN A 118 -5.17 9.78 0.18
CA GLN A 118 -5.01 10.52 1.43
C GLN A 118 -5.62 9.86 2.69
N GLN A 119 -5.98 8.58 2.64
CA GLN A 119 -6.32 7.85 3.87
C GLN A 119 -5.08 7.62 4.75
N ILE A 120 -5.27 7.77 6.07
CA ILE A 120 -4.23 7.55 7.07
C ILE A 120 -4.50 6.26 7.83
N PHE A 121 -3.47 5.43 7.98
CA PHE A 121 -3.48 4.20 8.77
C PHE A 121 -2.45 4.30 9.87
N VAL A 122 -2.91 4.25 11.12
CA VAL A 122 -2.04 4.32 12.29
C VAL A 122 -1.64 2.90 12.68
N ASN A 123 -0.34 2.66 12.84
CA ASN A 123 0.17 1.41 13.36
C ASN A 123 -0.05 1.36 14.89
N ASN A 124 -0.17 0.15 15.44
CA ASN A 124 -0.41 0.00 16.88
C ASN A 124 0.75 0.55 17.74
N ASP A 125 1.98 0.44 17.22
CA ASP A 125 3.21 0.91 17.86
C ASP A 125 4.09 1.65 16.83
N TYR A 126 5.15 2.32 17.29
CA TYR A 126 6.15 2.91 16.39
C TYR A 126 6.87 1.85 15.54
N PHE A 127 7.18 2.18 14.29
CA PHE A 127 7.87 1.25 13.37
C PHE A 127 9.32 0.96 13.76
N ASN A 128 9.94 1.87 14.52
CA ASN A 128 11.26 1.73 15.13
C ASN A 128 11.31 2.57 16.42
N GLU A 129 12.49 2.73 17.01
CA GLU A 129 12.71 3.60 18.19
C GLU A 129 12.56 5.10 17.88
N SER A 130 12.28 5.48 16.63
CA SER A 130 11.98 6.87 16.25
C SER A 130 10.48 7.17 16.44
N ASN A 131 10.01 8.27 15.86
CA ASN A 131 8.64 8.75 16.01
C ASN A 131 7.70 8.40 14.85
N LYS A 132 8.07 7.45 13.98
CA LYS A 132 7.21 7.02 12.86
C LYS A 132 6.13 6.05 13.31
N ILE A 133 4.87 6.39 13.06
CA ILE A 133 3.71 5.68 13.65
C ILE A 133 2.59 5.40 12.65
N ALA A 134 2.53 6.09 11.52
CA ALA A 134 1.41 5.96 10.58
C ALA A 134 1.87 5.98 9.13
N GLY A 135 0.99 5.54 8.24
CA GLY A 135 1.13 5.62 6.79
C GLY A 135 -0.01 6.42 6.16
N VAL A 136 0.30 7.21 5.14
CA VAL A 136 -0.68 7.90 4.29
C VAL A 136 -0.66 7.27 2.90
N LEU A 137 -1.83 7.01 2.33
CA LEU A 137 -1.94 6.59 0.94
C LEU A 137 -1.84 7.79 0.02
N ASP A 138 -0.84 7.83 -0.84
CA ASP A 138 -0.68 8.86 -1.86
C ASP A 138 -0.59 8.26 -3.26
N LEU A 139 -0.74 9.10 -4.28
CA LEU A 139 -0.63 8.70 -5.67
C LEU A 139 0.79 8.19 -5.97
N SER A 140 0.86 7.20 -6.87
CA SER A 140 2.12 6.78 -7.47
C SER A 140 2.81 7.95 -8.19
N TRP A 141 4.14 8.03 -8.08
CA TRP A 141 4.95 9.12 -8.64
C TRP A 141 5.61 8.78 -9.98
N TYR A 142 5.45 7.56 -10.48
CA TYR A 142 6.13 7.09 -11.68
C TYR A 142 5.63 7.81 -12.93
N ASP A 143 4.59 7.29 -13.56
CA ASP A 143 3.95 7.88 -14.72
C ASP A 143 2.44 7.92 -14.49
N ASN A 144 1.70 8.76 -15.23
CA ASN A 144 0.23 8.78 -15.14
C ASN A 144 -0.39 7.40 -15.41
N ASN A 145 0.26 6.57 -16.23
CA ASN A 145 -0.16 5.21 -16.48
C ASN A 145 -0.05 4.31 -15.24
N SER A 146 0.87 4.60 -14.30
CA SER A 146 1.06 3.84 -13.07
C SER A 146 -0.05 4.05 -12.03
N LEU A 147 -0.89 5.08 -12.20
CA LEU A 147 -1.93 5.44 -11.24
C LEU A 147 -3.04 4.39 -11.19
N ALA A 148 -3.36 3.77 -12.34
CA ALA A 148 -4.42 2.78 -12.41
C ALA A 148 -4.26 1.80 -13.57
N CYS A 149 -4.63 0.55 -13.32
CA CYS A 149 -4.78 -0.49 -14.32
C CYS A 149 -6.25 -0.67 -14.68
N ASN A 150 -6.63 -0.36 -15.93
CA ASN A 150 -7.95 -0.73 -16.45
C ASN A 150 -7.95 -2.22 -16.79
N VAL A 151 -8.70 -3.02 -16.03
CA VAL A 151 -8.72 -4.47 -16.24
C VAL A 151 -9.64 -4.84 -17.40
N ASP A 152 -10.71 -4.07 -17.58
CA ASP A 152 -11.64 -4.07 -18.72
C ASP A 152 -12.61 -2.88 -18.59
N ASN A 153 -13.83 -3.01 -19.14
CA ASN A 153 -14.90 -2.02 -19.00
C ASN A 153 -15.66 -2.13 -17.65
N GLU A 154 -15.29 -3.07 -16.77
CA GLU A 154 -15.99 -3.31 -15.51
C GLU A 154 -15.37 -2.52 -14.35
N PHE A 155 -14.03 -2.46 -14.26
CA PHE A 155 -13.33 -1.75 -13.19
C PHE A 155 -11.89 -1.38 -13.51
N SER A 156 -11.37 -0.45 -12.71
CA SER A 156 -9.94 -0.09 -12.65
C SER A 156 -9.37 -0.43 -11.27
N VAL A 157 -8.08 -0.76 -11.23
CA VAL A 157 -7.32 -0.95 -10.00
C VAL A 157 -6.37 0.22 -9.82
N SER A 158 -6.61 1.05 -8.81
CA SER A 158 -5.74 2.15 -8.39
C SER A 158 -4.51 1.62 -7.66
N PHE A 159 -3.38 2.33 -7.78
CA PHE A 159 -2.15 2.02 -7.04
C PHE A 159 -1.78 3.17 -6.12
N TYR A 160 -1.81 2.94 -4.81
CA TYR A 160 -1.43 3.94 -3.81
C TYR A 160 -0.12 3.59 -3.13
N GLN A 161 0.78 4.56 -3.08
CA GLN A 161 2.00 4.50 -2.30
C GLN A 161 1.69 4.79 -0.83
N ILE A 162 2.20 3.96 0.06
CA ILE A 162 2.17 4.21 1.50
C ILE A 162 3.40 5.06 1.84
N MET A 163 3.17 6.28 2.31
CA MET A 163 4.22 7.14 2.86
C MET A 163 4.18 7.17 4.37
N ILE A 164 5.32 6.95 5.00
CA ILE A 164 5.42 6.85 6.45
C ILE A 164 5.57 8.23 7.08
N ILE A 165 4.73 8.49 8.07
CA ILE A 165 4.64 9.77 8.78
C ILE A 165 4.94 9.62 10.28
N THR A 166 5.41 10.72 10.86
CA THR A 166 5.67 10.86 12.29
C THR A 166 4.41 11.09 13.10
N ASP A 167 4.50 10.92 14.42
CA ASP A 167 3.50 11.39 15.39
C ASP A 167 3.15 12.88 15.23
N THR A 168 4.14 13.71 14.95
CA THR A 168 4.02 15.16 14.79
C THR A 168 3.27 15.49 13.50
N GLU A 169 3.61 14.81 12.41
CA GLU A 169 2.93 14.91 11.11
C GLU A 169 1.49 14.39 11.19
N LEU A 170 1.25 13.29 11.92
CA LEU A 170 -0.10 12.78 12.21
C LEU A 170 -0.93 13.80 13.00
N LEU A 171 -0.39 14.36 14.08
CA LEU A 171 -1.04 15.41 14.87
C LEU A 171 -1.33 16.66 14.04
N PHE A 172 -0.42 17.06 13.16
CA PHE A 172 -0.65 18.15 12.23
C PHE A 172 -1.79 17.82 11.26
N SER A 173 -1.82 16.60 10.71
CA SER A 173 -2.88 16.17 9.78
C SER A 173 -4.27 16.22 10.42
N HIS A 174 -4.39 15.89 11.71
CA HIS A 174 -5.65 15.97 12.44
C HIS A 174 -6.12 17.42 12.65
N LYS A 175 -5.18 18.36 12.82
CA LYS A 175 -5.48 19.78 13.04
C LYS A 175 -5.75 20.54 11.73
N ASN A 176 -5.02 20.20 10.67
CA ASN A 176 -4.92 21.01 9.46
C ASN A 176 -5.49 20.32 8.21
N GLY A 177 -5.76 19.01 8.28
CA GLY A 177 -6.13 18.16 7.16
C GLY A 177 -4.91 17.49 6.52
N VAL A 178 -5.10 16.24 6.08
CA VAL A 178 -4.07 15.45 5.37
C VAL A 178 -3.61 16.12 4.09
N HIS A 179 -4.51 16.79 3.35
CA HIS A 179 -4.13 17.51 2.14
C HIS A 179 -3.05 18.57 2.39
N LYS A 180 -3.13 19.33 3.50
CA LYS A 180 -2.10 20.31 3.88
C LYS A 180 -0.81 19.64 4.37
N LEU A 181 -0.90 18.45 4.97
CA LEU A 181 0.30 17.66 5.28
C LEU A 181 1.03 17.30 3.98
N MET A 182 0.28 16.92 2.95
CA MET A 182 0.83 16.45 1.68
C MET A 182 1.64 17.51 0.94
N ASP A 183 1.35 18.81 1.13
CA ASP A 183 2.14 19.91 0.56
C ASP A 183 3.62 19.87 1.00
N TYR A 184 3.95 19.22 2.12
CA TYR A 184 5.32 19.06 2.60
C TYR A 184 6.07 17.88 1.97
N PHE A 185 5.38 16.93 1.33
CA PHE A 185 5.95 15.70 0.77
C PHE A 185 6.29 15.81 -0.73
N ASP A 186 6.07 16.97 -1.36
CA ASP A 186 6.13 17.20 -2.82
C ASP A 186 7.56 17.21 -3.43
N ASP A 187 8.60 16.82 -2.70
CA ASP A 187 10.00 16.85 -3.16
C ASP A 187 10.54 15.52 -3.71
N GLY A 188 9.71 14.46 -3.72
CA GLY A 188 10.06 13.12 -4.18
C GLY A 188 11.03 12.34 -3.28
N LYS A 189 11.72 12.99 -2.34
CA LYS A 189 12.71 12.34 -1.44
C LYS A 189 12.07 11.61 -0.28
N THR A 190 10.82 11.94 0.01
CA THR A 190 10.04 11.40 1.13
C THR A 190 9.31 10.09 0.77
N ARG A 191 9.37 9.70 -0.51
CA ARG A 191 8.69 8.52 -1.08
C ARG A 191 9.37 7.21 -0.72
N ILE A 192 10.71 7.18 -0.77
CA ILE A 192 11.48 6.06 -0.22
C ILE A 192 11.42 6.14 1.30
N VAL A 193 10.89 5.10 1.92
CA VAL A 193 10.74 5.01 3.37
C VAL A 193 12.11 5.14 4.03
N ASN A 194 12.21 6.15 4.90
CA ASN A 194 13.35 6.38 5.77
C ASN A 194 12.83 6.64 7.18
N LEU A 195 13.00 5.65 8.07
CA LEU A 195 12.51 5.76 9.45
C LEU A 195 13.32 6.76 10.29
N ASP A 196 14.52 7.15 9.84
CA ASP A 196 15.41 8.11 10.50
C ASP A 196 15.20 9.55 10.00
N ARG A 197 14.33 9.75 8.99
CA ARG A 197 13.94 11.09 8.51
C ARG A 197 13.35 11.92 9.66
N LYS A 198 13.73 13.19 9.80
CA LYS A 198 13.06 14.11 10.74
C LYS A 198 11.68 14.53 10.21
N SER A 199 10.79 14.98 11.10
CA SER A 199 9.52 15.63 10.70
C SER A 199 9.77 16.70 9.63
N LEU A 200 8.89 16.79 8.63
CA LEU A 200 8.92 17.86 7.60
C LEU A 200 8.24 19.14 8.09
N ILE A 201 7.56 19.06 9.22
CA ILE A 201 6.84 20.14 9.90
C ILE A 201 7.64 20.60 11.09
#